data_AF-A1ASA9-F1
#
_entry.id   AF-A1ASA9-F1
#
_cell.length_a   1.000
_cell.length_b   1.000
_cell.length_c   1.000
_cell.angle_alpha   90.00
_cell.angle_beta   90.00
_cell.angle_gamma   90.00
#
_symmetry.space_group_name_H-M   'P 1'
#
loop_
_entity.id
_entity.type
_entity.pdbx_description
1 polymer ?
#
loop_
_entity_poly.entity_id
_entity_poly.type
_entity_poly.pdbx_seq_one_letter_code
_entity_poly.pdbx_strand_id
1 'polypeptide(L)'
;MAGAALLLTAALMVGVWWYFKLKGRLLARAYSYLVLQKRPGSTMESSNWMALSIDMYAANQVRQATKEHVDVVFNGSRQALIAEARAQGFRG
;
A
#
# COMPACT_ATOMS: atom_id res chain seq x y z
N MET A 1 -30.99 19.12 -16.69
CA MET A 1 -30.76 18.23 -15.52
C MET A 1 -29.72 17.12 -15.78
N ALA A 2 -29.48 16.68 -17.04
CA ALA A 2 -28.47 15.64 -17.34
C ALA A 2 -27.00 16.05 -17.10
N GLY A 3 -26.64 17.32 -17.30
CA GLY A 3 -25.25 17.80 -17.15
C GLY A 3 -24.71 17.75 -15.71
N ALA A 4 -25.55 18.04 -14.71
CA ALA A 4 -25.15 17.99 -13.30
C ALA A 4 -24.92 16.54 -12.82
N ALA A 5 -25.74 15.60 -13.27
CA ALA A 5 -25.58 14.18 -12.97
C ALA A 5 -24.28 13.62 -13.55
N LEU A 6 -23.95 13.96 -14.79
CA LEU A 6 -22.70 13.53 -15.44
C LEU A 6 -21.45 14.04 -14.72
N LEU A 7 -21.45 15.30 -14.26
CA LEU A 7 -20.34 15.87 -13.50
C LEU A 7 -20.15 15.18 -12.14
N LEU A 8 -21.24 14.87 -11.44
CA LEU A 8 -21.21 14.10 -10.20
C LEU A 8 -20.64 12.70 -10.40
N THR A 9 -21.06 12.00 -11.45
CA THR A 9 -20.55 10.65 -11.77
C THR A 9 -19.06 10.70 -12.11
N ALA A 10 -18.61 11.69 -12.88
CA ALA A 10 -17.20 11.88 -13.22
C ALA A 10 -16.35 12.16 -11.97
N ALA A 11 -16.81 13.05 -11.08
CA ALA A 11 -16.13 13.37 -9.83
C ALA A 11 -16.01 12.13 -8.92
N LEU A 12 -17.06 11.32 -8.81
CA LEU A 12 -17.05 10.07 -8.06
C LEU A 12 -16.04 9.07 -8.63
N MET A 13 -16.03 8.89 -9.95
CA MET A 13 -15.10 7.97 -10.63
C MET A 13 -13.64 8.35 -10.37
N VAL A 14 -13.31 9.64 -10.47
CA VAL A 14 -11.96 10.15 -10.18
C VAL A 14 -11.60 9.94 -8.71
N GLY A 15 -12.52 10.24 -7.78
CA GLY A 15 -12.30 10.03 -6.35
C GLY A 15 -12.06 8.56 -5.98
N VAL A 16 -12.87 7.66 -6.54
CA VAL A 16 -12.73 6.21 -6.34
C VAL A 16 -11.39 5.71 -6.90
N TRP A 17 -11.02 6.16 -8.10
CA TRP A 17 -9.74 5.80 -8.71
C TRP A 17 -8.55 6.26 -7.86
N TRP A 18 -8.57 7.50 -7.38
CA TRP A 18 -7.54 8.05 -6.50
C TRP A 18 -7.43 7.28 -5.18
N TYR A 19 -8.58 6.92 -4.58
CA TYR A 19 -8.63 6.13 -3.36
C TYR A 19 -7.96 4.76 -3.51
N PHE A 20 -8.24 4.03 -4.60
CA PHE A 20 -7.61 2.73 -4.85
C PHE A 20 -6.10 2.85 -5.06
N LYS A 21 -5.65 3.90 -5.76
CA LYS A 21 -4.22 4.18 -5.95
C LYS A 21 -3.50 4.43 -4.63
N LEU A 22 -4.09 5.24 -3.75
CA LEU A 22 -3.54 5.52 -2.42
C LEU A 22 -3.45 4.24 -1.56
N LYS A 23 -4.50 3.41 -1.57
CA LYS A 23 -4.50 2.13 -0.84
C LYS A 23 -3.47 1.14 -1.38
N GLY A 24 -3.31 1.05 -2.69
CA GLY A 24 -2.29 0.20 -3.30
C GLY A 24 -0.88 0.60 -2.89
N ARG A 25 -0.61 1.92 -2.85
CA ARG A 25 0.66 2.45 -2.36
C ARG A 25 0.88 2.10 -0.90
N LEU A 26 -0.10 2.33 -0.02
CA LEU A 26 0.01 1.97 1.40
C LEU A 26 0.38 0.50 1.60
N LEU A 27 -0.29 -0.39 0.89
CA LEU A 27 -0.04 -1.83 0.97
C LEU A 27 1.39 -2.18 0.55
N ALA A 28 1.87 -1.61 -0.56
CA ALA A 28 3.24 -1.80 -1.03
C ALA A 28 4.26 -1.32 0.01
N ARG A 29 4.01 -0.16 0.65
CA ARG A 29 4.88 0.37 1.72
C ARG A 29 4.93 -0.56 2.92
N ALA A 30 3.78 -1.03 3.39
CA ALA A 30 3.70 -1.97 4.51
C ALA A 30 4.42 -3.29 4.20
N TYR A 31 4.25 -3.81 2.99
CA TYR A 31 4.96 -5.01 2.53
C TYR A 31 6.47 -4.79 2.49
N SER A 32 6.94 -3.72 1.87
CA SER A 32 8.37 -3.41 1.80
C SER A 32 8.99 -3.19 3.17
N TYR A 33 8.26 -2.55 4.10
CA TYR A 33 8.68 -2.42 5.49
C TYR A 33 8.94 -3.78 6.14
N LEU A 34 7.99 -4.72 6.04
CA LEU A 34 8.12 -6.07 6.57
C LEU A 34 9.28 -6.85 5.94
N VAL A 35 9.52 -6.67 4.64
CA VAL A 35 10.64 -7.30 3.93
C VAL A 35 11.98 -6.71 4.40
N LEU A 36 12.04 -5.39 4.60
CA LEU A 36 13.25 -4.70 5.05
C LEU A 36 13.63 -5.10 6.48
N GLN A 37 12.65 -5.24 7.38
CA GLN A 37 12.87 -5.68 8.76
C GLN A 37 13.47 -7.08 8.86
N LYS A 38 13.30 -7.93 7.84
CA LYS A 38 13.93 -9.26 7.78
C LYS A 38 15.41 -9.21 7.37
N ARG A 39 15.93 -8.04 6.97
CA ARG A 39 17.33 -7.90 6.55
C ARG A 39 18.25 -7.69 7.76
N PRO A 40 19.43 -8.35 7.79
CA PRO A 40 20.43 -8.12 8.83
C PRO A 40 20.85 -6.64 8.88
N GLY A 41 20.89 -6.06 10.07
CA GLY A 41 21.29 -4.66 10.28
C GLY A 41 20.22 -3.62 9.92
N SER A 42 19.01 -4.04 9.53
CA SER A 42 17.90 -3.09 9.38
C SER A 42 17.47 -2.55 10.74
N THR A 43 17.12 -1.27 10.77
CA THR A 43 16.52 -0.64 11.94
C THR A 43 15.07 -0.28 11.63
N MET A 44 14.25 -0.12 12.66
CA MET A 44 12.87 0.34 12.51
C MET A 44 12.79 1.66 11.73
N GLU A 45 13.72 2.58 12.00
CA GLU A 45 13.75 3.91 11.39
C GLU A 45 14.17 3.86 9.93
N SER A 46 15.27 3.16 9.60
CA SER A 46 15.72 3.01 8.21
C SER A 46 14.70 2.25 7.35
N SER A 47 14.03 1.24 7.90
CA SER A 47 12.96 0.51 7.23
C SER A 47 11.74 1.38 6.98
N ASN A 48 11.34 2.23 7.93
CA ASN A 48 10.25 3.18 7.74
C ASN A 48 10.61 4.24 6.68
N TRP A 49 11.82 4.79 6.74
CA TRP A 49 12.26 5.81 5.78
C TRP A 49 12.23 5.27 4.34
N MET A 50 12.76 4.07 4.13
CA MET A 50 12.75 3.41 2.82
C MET A 50 11.33 2.99 2.38
N ALA A 51 10.49 2.50 3.30
CA ALA A 51 9.10 2.19 2.97
C ALA A 51 8.33 3.46 2.56
N LEU A 52 8.54 4.59 3.24
CA LEU A 52 7.86 5.86 2.94
C LEU A 52 8.34 6.51 1.64
N SER A 53 9.57 6.24 1.20
CA SER A 53 10.10 6.73 -0.08
C SER A 53 9.47 6.05 -1.30
N ILE A 54 8.78 4.92 -1.13
CA ILE A 54 8.08 4.23 -2.21
C ILE A 54 6.94 5.11 -2.74
N ASP A 55 7.11 5.55 -3.97
CA ASP A 55 6.12 6.29 -4.74
C ASP A 55 5.15 5.36 -5.47
N MET A 56 4.31 5.91 -6.36
CA MET A 56 3.33 5.13 -7.09
C MET A 56 3.95 4.24 -8.18
N TYR A 57 5.08 4.64 -8.75
CA TYR A 57 5.79 3.88 -9.76
C TYR A 57 6.45 2.65 -9.11
N ALA A 58 7.21 2.85 -8.04
CA ALA A 58 7.81 1.79 -7.25
C ALA A 58 6.75 0.84 -6.66
N ALA A 59 5.62 1.36 -6.18
CA ALA A 59 4.50 0.54 -5.70
C ALA A 59 3.94 -0.39 -6.80
N ASN A 60 3.91 0.03 -8.06
CA ASN A 60 3.48 -0.83 -9.15
C ASN A 60 4.50 -1.93 -9.46
N GLN A 61 5.80 -1.63 -9.36
CA GLN A 61 6.86 -2.62 -9.58
C GLN A 61 6.81 -3.76 -8.57
N VAL A 62 6.45 -3.47 -7.31
CA VAL A 62 6.33 -4.49 -6.26
C VAL A 62 4.91 -5.06 -6.10
N ARG A 63 3.97 -4.67 -6.97
CA ARG A 63 2.55 -5.01 -6.82
C ARG A 63 2.29 -6.51 -6.86
N GLN A 64 2.94 -7.23 -7.77
CA GLN A 64 2.77 -8.67 -7.91
C GLN A 64 3.30 -9.41 -6.69
N ALA A 65 4.53 -9.12 -6.28
CA ALA A 65 5.13 -9.70 -5.07
C ALA A 65 4.32 -9.38 -3.81
N THR A 66 3.80 -8.15 -3.69
CA THR A 66 2.92 -7.76 -2.59
C THR A 66 1.64 -8.59 -2.58
N LYS A 67 1.02 -8.79 -3.75
CA LYS A 67 -0.19 -9.60 -3.88
C LYS A 67 0.07 -11.05 -3.50
N GLU A 68 1.13 -11.66 -4.04
CA GLU A 68 1.53 -13.04 -3.71
C GLU A 68 1.79 -13.19 -2.21
N HIS A 69 2.47 -12.22 -1.59
CA HIS A 69 2.71 -12.26 -0.16
C HIS A 69 1.43 -12.17 0.67
N VAL A 70 0.49 -11.30 0.28
CA VAL A 70 -0.83 -11.20 0.92
C VAL A 70 -1.60 -12.51 0.78
N ASP A 71 -1.60 -13.10 -0.41
CA ASP A 71 -2.34 -14.33 -0.69
C ASP A 71 -1.75 -15.52 0.09
N VAL A 72 -0.42 -15.65 0.13
CA VAL A 72 0.27 -16.79 0.77
C VAL A 72 0.39 -16.66 2.29
N VAL A 73 0.71 -15.47 2.81
CA VAL A 73 1.02 -15.27 4.24
C VAL A 73 -0.17 -14.78 5.03
N PHE A 74 -1.05 -14.02 4.39
CA PHE A 74 -2.18 -13.36 5.04
C PHE A 74 -3.55 -13.86 4.53
N ASN A 75 -3.59 -14.99 3.82
CA ASN A 75 -4.81 -15.59 3.25
C ASN A 75 -5.65 -14.59 2.44
N GLY A 76 -5.00 -13.72 1.66
CA GLY A 76 -5.65 -12.68 0.87
C GLY A 76 -6.00 -11.40 1.64
N SER A 77 -5.77 -11.35 2.96
CA SER A 77 -6.12 -10.20 3.80
C SER A 77 -5.06 -9.10 3.76
N ARG A 78 -5.32 -8.10 2.92
CA ARG A 78 -4.51 -6.85 2.84
C ARG A 78 -4.45 -6.10 4.17
N GLN A 79 -5.54 -6.13 4.94
CA GLN A 79 -5.62 -5.43 6.22
C GLN A 79 -4.74 -6.12 7.27
N ALA A 80 -4.69 -7.45 7.28
CA ALA A 80 -3.83 -8.21 8.18
C ALA A 80 -2.35 -7.89 7.94
N LEU A 81 -1.93 -7.77 6.67
CA LEU A 81 -0.56 -7.34 6.34
C LEU A 81 -0.24 -5.96 6.92
N ILE A 82 -1.13 -4.98 6.73
CA ILE A 82 -0.92 -3.62 7.23
C ILE A 82 -0.92 -3.60 8.76
N ALA A 83 -1.81 -4.37 9.40
CA ALA A 83 -1.87 -4.49 10.85
C ALA A 83 -0.57 -5.09 11.42
N GLU A 84 -0.05 -6.14 10.79
CA GLU A 84 1.23 -6.75 11.16
C GLU A 84 2.40 -5.77 11.00
N ALA A 85 2.47 -5.07 9.86
CA ALA A 85 3.48 -4.03 9.65
C ALA A 85 3.44 -2.97 10.76
N ARG A 86 2.24 -2.51 11.13
CA ARG A 86 2.04 -1.53 12.21
C ARG A 86 2.43 -2.07 13.58
N ALA A 87 2.11 -3.33 13.87
CA ALA A 87 2.53 -3.99 15.11
C ALA A 87 4.07 -4.03 15.23
N GLN A 88 4.78 -4.12 14.11
CA GLN A 88 6.24 -4.08 14.06
C GLN A 88 6.84 -2.67 14.03
N GLY A 89 6.02 -1.60 14.02
CA GLY A 89 6.47 -0.21 14.07
C GLY A 89 6.42 0.54 12.75
N PHE A 90 5.71 0.04 11.74
CA PHE A 90 5.43 0.78 10.50
C PHE A 90 4.54 2.00 10.77
N ARG A 91 4.93 3.17 10.27
CA ARG A 91 4.24 4.46 10.48
C ARG A 91 3.45 4.96 9.26
N GLY A 92 3.43 4.19 8.17
CA GLY A 92 2.77 4.59 6.91
C GLY A 92 1.29 4.22 6.83
#